data_AF-A0A7S2XPA1-F1
#
_entry.id   AF-A0A7S2XPA1-F1
#
_cell.length_a   1.000
_cell.length_b   1.000
_cell.length_c   1.000
_cell.angle_alpha   90.00
_cell.angle_beta   90.00
_cell.angle_gamma   90.00
#
_symmetry.space_group_name_H-M   'P 1'
#
loop_
_entity.id
_entity.type
_entity.pdbx_description
1 polymer ?
#
loop_
_entity_poly.entity_id
_entity_poly.type
_entity_poly.pdbx_seq_one_letter_code
_entity_poly.pdbx_strand_id
1 'polypeptide(L)'
;EESFQNEIDLFFQLWVNLHQHEGVTNYLHMLGAGHVKSYMSEWGNLNKFSQQGWESLNALIKAFFFRRTNRGGGNKGERSKLLPIARLLQRRLMWLCHQTDDLFKNYSSLADDGTEDDNSGESSDIH
;
A
#
# COMPACT_ATOMS: atom_id res chain seq x y z
N GLU A 1 23.42 19.74 12.92
CA GLU A 1 22.03 20.21 13.17
C GLU A 1 21.91 21.73 13.20
N GLU A 2 22.87 22.46 13.78
CA GLU A 2 22.86 23.93 13.76
C GLU A 2 23.01 24.52 12.34
N SER A 3 23.85 23.92 11.48
CA SER A 3 24.00 24.32 10.06
C SER A 3 22.67 24.30 9.30
N PHE A 4 21.82 23.28 9.53
CA PHE A 4 20.56 23.12 8.81
C PHE A 4 19.62 24.30 9.09
N GLN A 5 19.44 24.67 10.36
CA GLN A 5 18.55 25.77 10.71
C GLN A 5 19.11 27.11 10.19
N ASN A 6 20.41 27.32 10.27
CA ASN A 6 21.03 28.54 9.75
C ASN A 6 20.80 28.71 8.23
N GLU A 7 20.89 27.62 7.46
CA GLU A 7 20.61 27.62 6.03
C GLU A 7 19.12 27.90 5.74
N ILE A 8 18.22 27.30 6.53
CA ILE A 8 16.78 27.53 6.43
C ILE A 8 16.42 28.97 6.79
N ASP A 9 17.02 29.53 7.84
CA ASP A 9 16.76 30.90 8.28
C ASP A 9 17.22 31.91 7.23
N LEU A 10 18.39 31.68 6.62
CA LEU A 10 18.88 32.50 5.50
C LEU A 10 17.91 32.43 4.30
N PHE A 11 17.50 31.23 3.90
CA PHE A 11 16.51 31.04 2.86
C PHE A 11 15.19 31.74 3.20
N PHE A 12 14.71 31.59 4.43
CA PHE A 12 13.43 32.15 4.88
C PHE A 12 13.46 33.68 4.87
N GLN A 13 14.56 34.31 5.30
CA GLN A 13 14.74 35.76 5.22
C GLN A 13 14.73 36.25 3.76
N LEU A 14 15.44 35.57 2.86
CA LEU A 14 15.43 35.90 1.43
C LEU A 14 14.03 35.76 0.82
N TRP A 15 13.31 34.69 1.18
CA TRP A 15 11.95 34.45 0.73
C TRP A 15 10.98 35.54 1.20
N VAL A 16 11.02 35.89 2.48
CA VAL A 16 10.18 36.95 3.05
C VAL A 16 10.52 38.30 2.42
N ASN A 17 11.79 38.59 2.13
CA ASN A 17 12.14 39.82 1.43
C ASN A 17 11.51 39.89 0.02
N LEU A 18 11.44 38.77 -0.69
CA LEU A 18 10.91 38.71 -2.06
C LEU A 18 9.38 38.66 -2.12
N HIS A 19 8.75 37.86 -1.26
CA HIS A 19 7.32 37.54 -1.33
C HIS A 19 6.50 38.11 -0.17
N GLN A 20 7.16 38.74 0.80
CA GLN A 20 6.54 39.33 1.99
C GLN A 20 5.68 38.29 2.74
N HIS A 21 4.80 38.77 3.61
CA HIS A 21 3.96 37.93 4.45
C HIS A 21 3.05 36.99 3.65
N GLU A 22 2.56 37.42 2.49
CA GLU A 22 1.65 36.62 1.64
C GLU A 22 2.31 35.35 1.08
N GLY A 23 3.63 35.36 0.92
CA GLY A 23 4.39 34.18 0.48
C GLY A 23 4.64 33.14 1.57
N VAL A 24 4.31 33.42 2.84
CA VAL A 24 4.59 32.51 3.96
C VAL A 24 3.43 31.53 4.12
N THR A 25 3.56 30.38 3.45
CA THR A 25 2.60 29.27 3.59
C THR A 25 2.89 28.42 4.83
N ASN A 26 1.94 27.56 5.23
CA ASN A 26 2.04 26.72 6.42
C ASN A 26 3.33 25.89 6.48
N TYR A 27 3.74 25.25 5.37
CA TYR A 27 4.96 24.44 5.35
C TYR A 27 6.22 25.29 5.45
N LEU A 28 6.20 26.50 4.88
CA LEU A 28 7.31 27.43 4.97
C LEU A 28 7.47 27.98 6.39
N HIS A 29 6.35 28.29 7.06
CA HIS A 29 6.34 28.66 8.47
C HIS A 29 6.95 27.58 9.34
N MET A 30 6.59 26.29 9.13
CA MET A 30 7.18 25.19 9.90
C MET A 30 8.71 25.08 9.74
N LEU A 31 9.24 25.45 8.56
CA LEU A 31 10.69 25.50 8.33
C LEU A 31 11.33 26.67 9.08
N GLY A 32 10.83 27.90 8.85
CA GLY A 32 11.40 29.12 9.46
C GLY A 32 11.23 29.21 10.98
N ALA A 33 10.17 28.65 11.55
CA ALA A 33 9.95 28.58 13.00
C ALA A 33 10.77 27.46 13.68
N GLY A 34 11.53 26.69 12.90
CA GLY A 34 12.37 25.61 13.39
C GLY A 34 11.63 24.34 13.82
N HIS A 35 10.32 24.21 13.52
CA HIS A 35 9.55 23.01 13.85
C HIS A 35 10.14 21.76 13.18
N VAL A 36 10.58 21.87 11.92
CA VAL A 36 11.21 20.75 11.21
C VAL A 36 12.51 20.32 11.89
N LYS A 37 13.34 21.27 12.36
CA LYS A 37 14.55 20.95 13.14
C LYS A 37 14.17 20.24 14.43
N SER A 38 13.19 20.75 15.18
CA SER A 38 12.72 20.09 16.41
C SER A 38 12.25 18.67 16.14
N TYR A 39 11.53 18.45 15.05
CA TYR A 39 11.03 17.12 14.67
C TYR A 39 12.17 16.18 14.28
N MET A 40 13.17 16.68 13.55
CA MET A 40 14.35 15.90 13.20
C MET A 40 15.19 15.54 14.43
N SER A 41 15.35 16.45 15.39
CA SER A 41 16.07 16.16 16.63
C SER A 41 15.34 15.13 17.50
N GLU A 42 14.01 15.16 17.54
CA GLU A 42 13.21 14.23 18.35
C GLU A 42 13.07 12.85 17.70
N TRP A 43 12.76 12.80 16.40
CA TRP A 43 12.38 11.55 15.72
C TRP A 43 13.38 11.10 14.63
N GLY A 44 14.44 11.87 14.39
CA GLY A 44 15.45 11.58 13.39
C GLY A 44 14.91 11.71 11.97
N ASN A 45 14.98 10.62 11.21
CA ASN A 45 14.58 10.60 9.80
C ASN A 45 13.06 10.71 9.63
N LEU A 46 12.59 11.90 9.26
CA LEU A 46 11.16 12.16 9.04
C LEU A 46 10.55 11.39 7.88
N ASN A 47 11.35 10.87 6.94
CA ASN A 47 10.84 10.06 5.82
C ASN A 47 10.09 8.82 6.30
N LYS A 48 10.43 8.28 7.48
CA LYS A 48 9.72 7.16 8.08
C LYS A 48 8.24 7.48 8.38
N PHE A 49 7.92 8.75 8.61
CA PHE A 49 6.57 9.23 8.91
C PHE A 49 5.88 9.86 7.69
N SER A 50 6.48 9.75 6.50
CA SER A 50 5.93 10.28 5.27
C SER A 50 4.68 9.51 4.82
N GLN A 51 3.70 10.24 4.28
CA GLN A 51 2.47 9.67 3.73
C GLN A 51 2.64 9.03 2.34
N GLN A 52 3.82 9.18 1.71
CA GLN A 52 4.07 8.68 0.35
C GLN A 52 3.81 7.19 0.19
N GLY A 53 4.12 6.38 1.22
CA GLY A 53 3.83 4.94 1.20
C GLY A 53 2.34 4.63 1.09
N TRP A 54 1.51 5.38 1.81
CA TRP A 54 0.05 5.27 1.77
C TRP A 54 -0.52 5.74 0.44
N GLU A 55 0.00 6.83 -0.12
CA GLU A 55 -0.40 7.31 -1.45
C GLU A 55 -0.09 6.30 -2.56
N SER A 56 1.10 5.70 -2.53
CA SER A 56 1.50 4.64 -3.46
C SER A 56 0.60 3.40 -3.33
N LEU A 57 0.26 3.00 -2.11
CA LEU A 57 -0.69 1.92 -1.86
C LEU A 57 -2.09 2.25 -2.41
N ASN A 58 -2.57 3.47 -2.19
CA ASN A 58 -3.85 3.93 -2.71
C ASN A 58 -3.87 3.92 -4.24
N ALA A 59 -2.80 4.35 -4.90
CA ALA A 59 -2.67 4.28 -6.36
C ALA A 59 -2.76 2.83 -6.86
N LEU A 60 -2.07 1.89 -6.21
CA LEU A 60 -2.13 0.47 -6.52
C LEU A 60 -3.56 -0.09 -6.37
N ILE A 61 -4.21 0.17 -5.25
CA ILE A 61 -5.58 -0.30 -4.97
C ILE A 61 -6.55 0.24 -6.02
N LYS A 62 -6.50 1.56 -6.30
CA LYS A 62 -7.34 2.20 -7.32
C LYS A 62 -7.13 1.55 -8.68
N ALA A 63 -5.88 1.39 -9.12
CA ALA A 63 -5.56 0.77 -10.40
C ALA A 63 -6.10 -0.66 -10.51
N PHE A 64 -5.96 -1.46 -9.46
CA PHE A 64 -6.47 -2.83 -9.43
C PHE A 64 -8.00 -2.87 -9.45
N PHE A 65 -8.65 -2.05 -8.64
CA PHE A 65 -10.11 -1.94 -8.59
C PHE A 65 -10.69 -1.60 -9.97
N PHE A 66 -10.28 -0.48 -10.57
CA PHE A 66 -10.87 -0.04 -11.84
C PHE A 66 -10.62 -1.00 -13.00
N ARG A 67 -9.48 -1.70 -13.01
CA ARG A 67 -9.11 -2.61 -14.11
C ARG A 67 -9.68 -4.02 -13.96
N ARG A 68 -9.80 -4.54 -12.73
CA ARG A 68 -10.06 -5.98 -12.49
C ARG A 68 -11.38 -6.29 -11.80
N THR A 69 -12.03 -5.32 -11.14
CA THR A 69 -13.33 -5.56 -10.48
C THR A 69 -14.53 -5.05 -11.29
N ASN A 70 -14.30 -4.22 -12.32
CA ASN A 70 -15.37 -3.61 -13.12
C ASN A 70 -15.63 -4.27 -14.51
N ARG A 71 -14.86 -5.29 -14.92
CA ARG A 71 -15.11 -6.00 -16.20
C ARG A 71 -16.20 -7.05 -16.02
N GLY A 72 -17.43 -6.75 -16.42
CA GLY A 72 -18.54 -7.70 -16.38
C GLY A 72 -19.78 -7.22 -17.11
N GLY A 73 -19.78 -7.31 -18.44
CA GLY A 73 -21.03 -7.38 -19.19
C GLY A 73 -21.59 -8.81 -19.07
N GLY A 74 -22.70 -8.98 -18.36
CA GLY A 74 -23.62 -10.08 -18.63
C GLY A 74 -23.54 -11.36 -17.80
N ASN A 75 -23.27 -11.36 -16.49
CA ASN A 75 -23.64 -12.53 -15.67
C ASN A 75 -24.18 -12.20 -14.27
N LYS A 76 -25.35 -12.79 -13.98
CA LYS A 76 -26.28 -12.54 -12.87
C LYS A 76 -25.79 -13.15 -11.54
N GLY A 77 -24.82 -12.52 -10.88
CA GLY A 77 -24.43 -12.90 -9.51
C GLY A 77 -23.81 -11.74 -8.76
N GLU A 78 -24.05 -11.68 -7.45
CA GLU A 78 -23.47 -10.66 -6.56
C GLU A 78 -21.95 -10.88 -6.47
N ARG A 79 -21.17 -10.08 -7.21
CA ARG A 79 -19.70 -10.18 -7.18
C ARG A 79 -19.14 -9.17 -6.18
N SER A 80 -18.54 -9.67 -5.10
CA SER A 80 -17.84 -8.82 -4.14
C SER A 80 -16.64 -8.13 -4.80
N LYS A 81 -16.63 -6.80 -4.82
CA LYS A 81 -15.49 -5.99 -5.27
C LYS A 81 -14.35 -5.95 -4.25
N LEU A 82 -14.66 -6.28 -2.99
CA LEU A 82 -13.72 -6.24 -1.87
C LEU A 82 -12.85 -7.50 -1.81
N LEU A 83 -13.40 -8.67 -2.13
CA LEU A 83 -12.65 -9.93 -2.10
C LEU A 83 -11.38 -9.91 -3.00
N PRO A 84 -11.43 -9.39 -4.25
CA PRO A 84 -10.23 -9.23 -5.06
C PRO A 84 -9.18 -8.27 -4.47
N ILE A 85 -9.63 -7.19 -3.81
CA ILE A 85 -8.72 -6.24 -3.15
C ILE A 85 -8.07 -6.89 -1.92
N ALA A 86 -8.86 -7.59 -1.10
CA ALA A 86 -8.36 -8.29 0.08
C ALA A 86 -7.28 -9.31 -0.29
N ARG A 87 -7.49 -10.10 -1.35
CA ARG A 87 -6.49 -11.06 -1.86
C ARG A 87 -5.21 -10.37 -2.37
N LEU A 88 -5.33 -9.20 -3.00
CA LEU A 88 -4.17 -8.41 -3.43
C LEU A 88 -3.34 -7.93 -2.22
N LEU A 89 -4.01 -7.38 -1.20
CA LEU A 89 -3.36 -6.89 0.01
C LEU A 89 -2.70 -8.03 0.79
N GLN A 90 -3.41 -9.16 0.93
CA GLN A 90 -2.87 -10.37 1.55
C GLN A 90 -1.59 -10.84 0.85
N ARG A 91 -1.61 -10.97 -0.48
CA ARG A 91 -0.41 -11.38 -1.25
C ARG A 91 0.76 -10.42 -1.06
N ARG A 92 0.49 -9.11 -1.05
CA ARG A 92 1.52 -8.10 -0.85
C ARG A 92 2.11 -8.17 0.56
N LEU A 93 1.28 -8.37 1.58
CA LEU A 93 1.73 -8.55 2.96
C LEU A 93 2.64 -9.78 3.09
N MET A 94 2.24 -10.92 2.53
CA MET A 94 3.05 -12.14 2.53
C MET A 94 4.41 -11.95 1.86
N TRP A 95 4.46 -11.16 0.78
CA TRP A 95 5.73 -10.81 0.11
C TRP A 95 6.62 -9.94 0.98
N LEU A 96 6.05 -8.89 1.59
CA LEU A 96 6.78 -7.97 2.46
C LEU A 96 7.29 -8.64 3.75
N CYS A 97 6.56 -9.63 4.26
CA CYS A 97 6.95 -10.39 5.45
C CYS A 97 7.86 -11.59 5.14
N HIS A 98 8.22 -11.82 3.88
CA HIS A 98 8.99 -13.00 3.43
C HIS A 98 8.34 -14.35 3.78
N GLN A 99 7.02 -14.39 4.01
CA GLN A 99 6.27 -15.61 4.36
C GLN A 99 5.68 -16.32 3.12
N THR A 100 6.09 -15.88 1.94
CA THR A 100 5.50 -16.32 0.67
C THR A 100 5.81 -17.79 0.41
N ASP A 101 7.05 -18.22 0.67
CA ASP A 101 7.50 -19.58 0.40
C ASP A 101 6.82 -20.61 1.31
N ASP A 102 6.61 -20.26 2.59
CA ASP A 102 5.93 -21.14 3.54
C ASP A 102 4.44 -21.31 3.20
N LEU A 103 3.80 -20.26 2.68
CA LEU A 103 2.42 -20.36 2.21
C LEU A 103 2.31 -21.26 0.96
N PHE A 104 3.22 -21.11 -0.01
CA PHE A 104 3.17 -21.91 -1.24
C PHE A 104 3.52 -23.38 -1.00
N LYS A 105 4.46 -23.69 -0.10
CA LYS A 105 4.75 -25.07 0.33
C LYS A 105 3.52 -25.77 0.91
N ASN A 106 2.78 -25.08 1.78
CA ASN A 106 1.55 -25.58 2.39
C ASN A 106 0.37 -25.63 1.40
N TYR A 107 0.36 -24.79 0.37
CA TYR A 107 -0.67 -24.83 -0.65
C TYR A 107 -0.53 -26.04 -1.58
N SER A 108 0.71 -26.42 -1.94
CA SER A 108 0.97 -27.64 -2.70
C SER A 108 0.56 -28.90 -1.95
N SER A 109 0.76 -28.97 -0.63
CA SER A 109 0.33 -30.11 0.18
C SER A 109 -1.19 -30.20 0.39
N LEU A 110 -1.92 -29.09 0.26
CA LEU A 110 -3.39 -29.06 0.34
C LEU A 110 -4.07 -29.32 -1.01
N ALA A 111 -3.37 -29.09 -2.12
CA ALA A 111 -3.88 -29.38 -3.47
C ALA A 111 -3.71 -30.85 -3.89
N ASP A 112 -2.85 -31.60 -3.17
CA ASP A 112 -2.53 -33.01 -3.43
C ASP A 112 -3.50 -33.98 -2.72
N ASP A 113 -4.34 -33.49 -1.81
CA ASP A 113 -5.32 -34.29 -1.03
C ASP A 113 -6.69 -34.41 -1.76
N GLY A 114 -6.70 -34.27 -3.08
CA GLY A 114 -7.91 -34.17 -3.91
C GLY A 114 -8.15 -35.33 -4.88
N THR A 115 -7.38 -36.41 -4.78
CA THR A 115 -7.61 -37.65 -5.55
C THR A 115 -7.80 -38.81 -4.58
N GLU A 116 -9.00 -38.93 -4.03
CA GLU A 116 -9.55 -40.25 -3.71
C GLU A 116 -10.63 -40.59 -4.75
N ASP A 117 -10.34 -41.69 -5.43
CA ASP A 117 -11.08 -42.31 -6.52
C ASP A 117 -12.54 -42.59 -6.15
N ASP A 118 -13.48 -41.96 -6.86
CA ASP A 118 -14.85 -42.45 -6.94
C ASP A 118 -14.96 -43.35 -8.19
N ASN A 119 -14.57 -44.62 -8.03
CA ASN A 119 -14.80 -45.66 -9.02
C ASN A 119 -15.04 -47.01 -8.34
N SER A 120 -16.22 -47.19 -7.74
CA SER A 120 -16.82 -48.51 -7.55
C SER A 120 -17.99 -48.65 -8.53
N GLY A 121 -17.76 -49.50 -9.54
CA GLY A 121 -18.71 -49.77 -10.60
C GLY A 121 -19.96 -50.47 -10.10
N GLU A 122 -21.10 -50.05 -10.64
CA GLU A 122 -22.32 -50.86 -10.67
C GLU A 122 -22.75 -51.00 -12.13
N SER A 123 -22.29 -52.09 -12.75
CA SER A 123 -22.84 -52.62 -13.98
C SER A 123 -23.81 -53.73 -13.60
N SER A 124 -25.12 -53.49 -13.74
CA SER A 124 -26.06 -54.54 -14.13
C SER A 124 -27.32 -53.97 -14.78
N ASP A 125 -27.42 -54.27 -16.07
CA ASP A 125 -28.59 -54.77 -16.78
C ASP A 125 -29.79 -53.83 -17.07
N ILE A 126 -29.77 -53.35 -18.31
CA ILE A 126 -30.97 -53.13 -19.13
C ILE A 126 -31.27 -54.46 -19.85
N HIS A 127 -32.32 -55.19 -19.45
CA HIS A 127 -33.45 -55.49 -20.35
C HIS A 127 -34.70 -55.94 -19.58
#